data_AF-A0A5Q2NMU8-F1
#
_entry.id   AF-A0A5Q2NMU8-F1
#
_cell.length_a   1.000
_cell.length_b   1.000
_cell.length_c   1.000
_cell.angle_alpha   90.00
_cell.angle_beta   90.00
_cell.angle_gamma   90.00
#
_symmetry.space_group_name_H-M   'P 1'
#
loop_
_entity.id
_entity.type
_entity.pdbx_description
1 polymer ?
#
loop_
_entity_poly.entity_id
_entity_poly.type
_entity_poly.pdbx_seq_one_letter_code
_entity_poly.pdbx_strand_id
1 'polypeptide(L)'
;MNHFLSKTAALLLAAAITASAPAASAAAAIQPEPSKAPAAAPDRIESPHGELRHPKGQPGHQRYRKAHQKMMIREAVAFFGLKTQGKTDEQLLQEIREQKTKQPEKWALFKQQLHAKKLERLKAFAAAQGIDTKGMDEQQLKEKLRQLHREGKLKLPERPAAPTAPAPAPAPAPSA
;
A
#
# COMPACT_ATOMS: atom_id res chain seq x y z
N MET A 1 -50.59 -36.23 2.78
CA MET A 1 -50.77 -35.96 4.22
C MET A 1 -49.53 -36.44 4.95
N ASN A 2 -48.78 -35.52 5.55
CA ASN A 2 -48.10 -35.63 6.85
C ASN A 2 -47.28 -34.34 7.06
N HIS A 3 -47.76 -33.52 8.01
CA HIS A 3 -47.17 -32.29 8.51
C HIS A 3 -46.12 -32.58 9.61
N PHE A 4 -45.53 -31.49 10.14
CA PHE A 4 -44.74 -31.32 11.38
C PHE A 4 -43.22 -31.31 11.22
N LEU A 5 -42.44 -30.46 11.89
CA LEU A 5 -42.57 -29.13 12.50
C LEU A 5 -41.16 -28.82 13.05
N SER A 6 -40.72 -27.56 13.00
CA SER A 6 -39.93 -26.86 14.02
C SER A 6 -38.56 -27.40 14.49
N LYS A 7 -37.53 -26.53 14.48
CA LYS A 7 -37.15 -25.69 15.64
C LYS A 7 -35.85 -24.92 15.39
N THR A 8 -35.96 -23.61 15.52
CA THR A 8 -34.90 -22.61 15.75
C THR A 8 -34.15 -22.87 17.06
N ALA A 9 -32.83 -22.63 17.07
CA ALA A 9 -32.08 -22.39 18.31
C ALA A 9 -30.98 -21.35 18.04
N ALA A 10 -31.28 -20.10 18.42
CA ALA A 10 -30.30 -19.05 18.61
C ALA A 10 -29.72 -19.19 20.03
N LEU A 11 -28.40 -19.08 20.17
CA LEU A 11 -27.78 -18.91 21.48
C LEU A 11 -26.90 -17.65 21.45
N LEU A 12 -27.45 -16.59 22.03
CA LEU A 12 -26.74 -15.39 22.46
C LEU A 12 -26.10 -15.69 23.82
N LEU A 13 -24.82 -15.37 23.99
CA LEU A 13 -24.22 -15.24 25.32
C LEU A 13 -23.42 -13.94 25.38
N ALA A 14 -23.94 -13.00 26.16
CA ALA A 14 -23.29 -11.78 26.58
C ALA A 14 -22.79 -11.96 28.02
N ALA A 15 -21.57 -11.53 28.31
CA ALA A 15 -21.11 -11.27 29.67
C ALA A 15 -20.05 -10.17 29.65
N ALA A 16 -20.38 -9.04 30.27
CA ALA A 16 -19.53 -7.88 30.50
C ALA A 16 -19.18 -7.83 31.99
N ILE A 17 -17.90 -7.72 32.37
CA ILE A 17 -17.52 -7.36 33.75
C ILE A 17 -16.24 -6.49 33.76
N THR A 18 -16.49 -5.19 33.97
CA THR A 18 -15.79 -4.14 34.75
C THR A 18 -14.27 -3.98 34.81
N ALA A 19 -13.87 -2.72 34.62
CA ALA A 19 -12.58 -2.10 34.85
C ALA A 19 -12.17 -2.02 36.34
N SER A 20 -10.85 -1.99 36.60
CA SER A 20 -10.27 -1.50 37.84
C SER A 20 -8.88 -0.88 37.59
N ALA A 21 -8.74 0.37 38.04
CA ALA A 21 -7.51 1.15 38.25
C ALA A 21 -7.87 2.23 39.31
N PRO A 22 -6.94 2.98 39.91
CA PRO A 22 -5.51 2.79 40.16
C PRO A 22 -5.15 2.97 41.67
N ALA A 23 -3.90 2.75 42.09
CA ALA A 23 -3.37 3.35 43.32
C ALA A 23 -1.86 3.55 43.24
N ALA A 24 -1.46 4.83 43.19
CA ALA A 24 -0.11 5.29 43.46
C ALA A 24 0.14 5.25 44.98
N SER A 25 1.36 4.88 45.38
CA SER A 25 1.84 5.13 46.74
C SER A 25 3.21 5.79 46.70
N ALA A 26 3.39 6.71 47.63
CA ALA A 26 4.36 7.78 47.64
C ALA A 26 5.62 7.44 48.44
N ALA A 27 6.68 8.18 48.10
CA ALA A 27 7.69 8.78 48.98
C ALA A 27 8.35 7.91 50.08
N ALA A 28 9.64 7.63 49.88
CA ALA A 28 10.62 7.70 50.97
C ALA A 28 11.78 8.60 50.51
N ALA A 29 11.86 9.77 51.13
CA ALA A 29 13.00 10.68 51.04
C ALA A 29 14.14 10.15 51.91
N ILE A 30 15.36 10.11 51.37
CA ILE A 30 16.59 10.09 52.15
C ILE A 30 17.52 11.18 51.58
N GLN A 31 18.02 11.97 52.51
CA GLN A 31 18.82 13.19 52.42
C GLN A 31 20.28 12.96 51.95
N PRO A 32 21.08 14.04 51.74
CA PRO A 32 22.01 14.14 50.61
C PRO A 32 23.52 14.15 50.94
N GLU A 33 24.33 14.04 49.85
CA GLU A 33 25.75 14.43 49.65
C GLU A 33 26.88 13.66 50.39
N PRO A 34 28.18 13.70 49.96
CA PRO A 34 28.78 14.20 48.70
C PRO A 34 29.83 13.26 48.04
N SER A 35 30.20 13.61 46.80
CA SER A 35 31.51 13.38 46.15
C SER A 35 32.07 11.96 46.00
N LYS A 36 31.92 11.42 44.79
CA LYS A 36 33.08 10.89 44.05
C LYS A 36 32.78 10.86 42.56
N ALA A 37 33.60 11.55 41.78
CA ALA A 37 33.61 11.48 40.32
C ALA A 37 33.69 10.01 39.85
N PRO A 38 32.86 9.57 38.90
CA PRO A 38 33.16 8.38 38.15
C PRO A 38 34.07 8.74 36.97
N ALA A 39 35.25 8.14 37.02
CA ALA A 39 36.17 7.99 35.92
C ALA A 39 35.46 7.51 34.64
N ALA A 40 36.04 7.95 33.52
CA ALA A 40 35.69 7.60 32.16
C ALA A 40 35.35 6.10 32.01
N ALA A 41 34.10 5.83 31.63
CA ALA A 41 33.72 4.58 31.00
C ALA A 41 33.88 4.74 29.47
N PRO A 42 34.48 3.77 28.77
CA PRO A 42 34.81 3.89 27.36
C PRO A 42 33.57 3.83 26.49
N ASP A 43 33.47 4.81 25.61
CA ASP A 43 33.00 4.71 24.22
C ASP A 43 31.92 3.65 23.98
N ARG A 44 30.71 3.91 24.51
CA ARG A 44 29.51 3.28 23.98
C ARG A 44 29.33 3.87 22.59
N ILE A 45 29.84 3.16 21.59
CA ILE A 45 29.64 3.37 20.16
C ILE A 45 28.24 3.92 19.96
N GLU A 46 28.16 5.24 19.85
CA GLU A 46 27.03 5.93 19.29
C GLU A 46 26.99 5.41 17.86
N SER A 47 26.14 4.42 17.60
CA SER A 47 25.68 4.21 16.24
C SER A 47 24.99 5.52 15.88
N PRO A 48 25.55 6.36 14.98
CA PRO A 48 24.78 7.45 14.44
C PRO A 48 23.88 6.79 13.41
N HIS A 49 22.88 6.04 13.88
CA HIS A 49 21.64 5.91 13.14
C HIS A 49 21.00 7.28 13.20
N GLY A 50 21.57 8.20 12.41
CA GLY A 50 20.94 9.45 12.03
C GLY A 50 19.56 9.06 11.57
N GLU A 51 18.58 9.34 12.42
CA GLU A 51 17.44 10.18 12.13
C GLU A 51 17.15 10.33 10.63
N LEU A 52 16.96 9.19 9.95
CA LEU A 52 16.28 9.06 8.67
C LEU A 52 14.80 9.31 8.96
N ARG A 53 14.48 10.51 9.46
CA ARG A 53 13.16 11.10 9.37
C ARG A 53 12.86 11.15 7.88
N HIS A 54 12.17 10.14 7.38
CA HIS A 54 11.60 10.16 6.04
C HIS A 54 10.85 11.50 5.92
N PRO A 55 11.30 12.44 5.06
CA PRO A 55 10.64 13.72 4.94
C PRO A 55 9.18 13.43 4.58
N LYS A 56 8.27 13.96 5.41
CA LYS A 56 6.81 13.82 5.27
C LYS A 56 6.43 13.97 3.80
N GLY A 57 6.01 12.87 3.20
CA GLY A 57 5.37 12.74 1.89
C GLY A 57 5.71 13.81 0.86
N GLN A 58 6.73 13.56 0.04
CA GLN A 58 6.90 14.31 -1.21
C GLN A 58 5.56 14.34 -2.00
N PRO A 59 5.11 15.49 -2.52
CA PRO A 59 3.84 15.65 -3.24
C PRO A 59 3.63 14.63 -4.38
N GLY A 60 4.71 14.14 -4.99
CA GLY A 60 4.68 13.10 -6.02
C GLY A 60 4.10 11.76 -5.54
N HIS A 61 4.33 11.39 -4.28
CA HIS A 61 3.80 10.13 -3.72
C HIS A 61 2.28 10.13 -3.61
N GLN A 62 1.65 11.27 -3.31
CA GLN A 62 0.20 11.33 -3.21
C GLN A 62 -0.47 11.21 -4.58
N ARG A 63 0.10 11.84 -5.62
CA ARG A 63 -0.38 11.70 -7.00
C ARG A 63 -0.29 10.26 -7.49
N TYR A 64 0.84 9.60 -7.23
CA TYR A 64 1.03 8.19 -7.58
C TYR A 64 0.04 7.28 -6.86
N ARG A 65 -0.16 7.47 -5.55
CA ARG A 65 -1.15 6.71 -4.76
C ARG A 65 -2.57 6.87 -5.32
N LYS A 66 -2.98 8.10 -5.65
CA LYS A 66 -4.30 8.36 -6.24
C LYS A 66 -4.46 7.71 -7.61
N ALA A 67 -3.44 7.80 -8.48
CA ALA A 67 -3.47 7.15 -9.78
C ALA A 67 -3.57 5.62 -9.67
N HIS A 68 -2.76 5.02 -8.78
CA HIS A 68 -2.82 3.59 -8.49
C HIS A 68 -4.19 3.18 -7.93
N GLN A 69 -4.74 3.96 -7.00
CA GLN A 69 -6.06 3.70 -6.43
C GLN A 69 -7.15 3.73 -7.51
N LYS A 70 -7.13 4.73 -8.41
CA LYS A 70 -8.08 4.79 -9.54
C LYS A 70 -7.94 3.60 -10.49
N MET A 71 -6.71 3.18 -10.79
CA MET A 71 -6.46 2.00 -11.61
C MET A 71 -7.04 0.74 -10.96
N MET A 72 -6.79 0.54 -9.66
CA MET A 72 -7.35 -0.57 -8.88
C MET A 72 -8.88 -0.58 -8.85
N ILE A 73 -9.52 0.58 -8.67
CA ILE A 73 -10.99 0.72 -8.70
C ILE A 73 -11.52 0.28 -10.06
N ARG A 74 -10.94 0.76 -11.16
CA ARG A 74 -11.37 0.41 -12.51
C ARG A 74 -11.24 -1.09 -12.79
N GLU A 75 -10.09 -1.68 -12.45
CA GLU A 75 -9.87 -3.12 -12.64
C GLU A 75 -10.82 -3.96 -11.77
N ALA A 76 -11.06 -3.57 -10.52
CA ALA A 76 -12.01 -4.25 -9.64
C ALA A 76 -13.45 -4.12 -10.15
N VAL A 77 -13.87 -2.92 -10.55
CA VAL A 77 -15.22 -2.70 -11.12
C VAL A 77 -15.43 -3.58 -12.36
N ALA A 78 -14.46 -3.61 -13.28
CA ALA A 78 -14.53 -4.47 -14.46
C ALA A 78 -14.64 -5.96 -14.06
N PHE A 79 -13.86 -6.39 -13.07
CA PHE A 79 -13.86 -7.79 -12.62
C PHE A 79 -15.16 -8.21 -11.90
N PHE A 80 -15.73 -7.33 -11.09
CA PHE A 80 -17.00 -7.58 -10.40
C PHE A 80 -18.23 -7.28 -11.26
N GLY A 81 -18.05 -6.68 -12.45
CA GLY A 81 -19.15 -6.28 -13.33
C GLY A 81 -20.00 -5.15 -12.76
N LEU A 82 -19.40 -4.24 -11.98
CA LEU A 82 -20.12 -3.10 -11.39
C LEU A 82 -20.37 -2.02 -12.45
N LYS A 83 -21.52 -1.35 -12.37
CA LYS A 83 -21.83 -0.21 -13.26
C LYS A 83 -21.04 1.03 -12.84
N THR A 84 -20.33 1.64 -13.79
CA THR A 84 -19.50 2.86 -13.57
C THR A 84 -20.21 4.17 -13.88
N GLN A 85 -21.27 4.15 -14.70
CA GLN A 85 -21.94 5.37 -15.17
C GLN A 85 -22.60 6.13 -14.01
N GLY A 86 -22.28 7.43 -13.91
CA GLY A 86 -22.87 8.34 -12.92
C GLY A 86 -22.34 8.18 -11.50
N LYS A 87 -21.38 7.29 -11.24
CA LYS A 87 -20.84 7.04 -9.89
C LYS A 87 -19.48 7.70 -9.67
N THR A 88 -19.26 8.15 -8.44
CA THR A 88 -17.96 8.68 -8.02
C THR A 88 -16.99 7.56 -7.65
N ASP A 89 -15.68 7.83 -7.70
CA ASP A 89 -14.64 6.87 -7.28
C ASP A 89 -14.87 6.37 -5.84
N GLU A 90 -15.42 7.21 -4.96
CA GLU A 90 -15.73 6.86 -3.57
C GLU A 90 -16.92 5.90 -3.44
N GLN A 91 -17.97 6.11 -4.23
CA GLN A 91 -19.12 5.20 -4.31
C GLN A 91 -18.70 3.84 -4.86
N LEU A 92 -17.86 3.82 -5.90
CA LEU A 92 -17.31 2.59 -6.45
C LEU A 92 -16.46 1.83 -5.43
N LEU A 93 -15.66 2.54 -4.62
CA LEU A 93 -14.90 1.92 -3.53
C LEU A 93 -15.80 1.27 -2.48
N GLN A 94 -16.92 1.91 -2.12
CA GLN A 94 -17.88 1.32 -1.19
C GLN A 94 -18.50 0.04 -1.77
N GLU A 95 -18.95 0.07 -3.02
CA GLU A 95 -19.48 -1.12 -3.68
C GLU A 95 -18.45 -2.25 -3.78
N ILE A 96 -17.19 -1.95 -4.10
CA ILE A 96 -16.11 -2.94 -4.10
C ILE A 96 -15.91 -3.53 -2.70
N ARG A 97 -15.95 -2.70 -1.64
CA ARG A 97 -15.82 -3.19 -0.25
C ARG A 97 -16.97 -4.12 0.11
N GLU A 98 -18.20 -3.80 -0.29
CA GLU A 98 -19.34 -4.68 -0.11
C GLU A 98 -19.15 -6.01 -0.87
N GLN A 99 -18.70 -5.96 -2.12
CA GLN A 99 -18.42 -7.17 -2.90
C GLN A 99 -17.31 -8.01 -2.28
N LYS A 100 -16.29 -7.38 -1.70
CA LYS A 100 -15.23 -8.08 -0.96
C LYS A 100 -15.78 -8.85 0.24
N THR A 101 -16.75 -8.29 0.96
CA THR A 101 -17.39 -8.95 2.10
C THR A 101 -18.39 -10.02 1.65
N LYS A 102 -19.15 -9.75 0.59
CA LYS A 102 -20.16 -10.66 0.04
C LYS A 102 -19.54 -11.87 -0.68
N GLN A 103 -18.39 -11.66 -1.36
CA GLN A 103 -17.74 -12.65 -2.22
C GLN A 103 -16.22 -12.68 -1.99
N PRO A 104 -15.75 -13.15 -0.81
CA PRO A 104 -14.32 -13.16 -0.47
C PRO A 104 -13.49 -14.05 -1.40
N GLU A 105 -14.06 -15.15 -1.90
CA GLU A 105 -13.39 -16.06 -2.83
C GLU A 105 -13.15 -15.41 -4.20
N LYS A 106 -14.17 -14.71 -4.74
CA LYS A 106 -14.04 -13.94 -5.98
C LYS A 106 -13.00 -12.82 -5.82
N TRP A 107 -12.94 -12.18 -4.65
CA TRP A 107 -11.87 -11.22 -4.33
C TRP A 107 -10.47 -11.87 -4.27
N ALA A 108 -10.36 -13.10 -3.77
CA ALA A 108 -9.09 -13.83 -3.79
C ALA A 108 -8.62 -14.14 -5.22
N LEU A 109 -9.51 -14.60 -6.09
CA LEU A 109 -9.23 -14.82 -7.51
C LEU A 109 -8.81 -13.53 -8.22
N PHE A 110 -9.50 -12.42 -7.95
CA PHE A 110 -9.11 -11.10 -8.48
C PHE A 110 -7.66 -10.74 -8.11
N LYS A 111 -7.29 -10.90 -6.83
CA LYS A 111 -5.91 -10.64 -6.37
C LYS A 111 -4.89 -11.56 -7.04
N GLN A 112 -5.23 -12.83 -7.24
CA GLN A 112 -4.35 -13.77 -7.94
C GLN A 112 -4.13 -13.35 -9.40
N GLN A 113 -5.19 -12.95 -10.11
CA GLN A 113 -5.07 -12.44 -11.48
C GLN A 113 -4.22 -11.16 -11.54
N LEU A 114 -4.43 -10.22 -10.62
CA LEU A 114 -3.59 -9.02 -10.51
C LEU A 114 -2.12 -9.36 -10.25
N HIS A 115 -1.88 -10.30 -9.35
CA HIS A 115 -0.53 -10.77 -9.05
C HIS A 115 0.12 -11.40 -10.28
N ALA A 116 -0.59 -12.28 -11.00
CA ALA A 116 -0.12 -12.89 -12.23
C ALA A 116 0.23 -11.84 -13.31
N LYS A 117 -0.67 -10.87 -13.54
CA LYS A 117 -0.44 -9.75 -14.47
C LYS A 117 0.77 -8.90 -14.08
N LYS A 118 0.95 -8.65 -12.79
CA LYS A 118 2.11 -7.91 -12.27
C LYS A 118 3.41 -8.70 -12.48
N LEU A 119 3.39 -10.00 -12.22
CA LEU A 119 4.53 -10.89 -12.42
C LEU A 119 4.90 -11.01 -13.90
N GLU A 120 3.90 -11.11 -14.78
CA GLU A 120 4.11 -11.09 -16.23
C GLU A 120 4.78 -9.80 -16.69
N ARG A 121 4.29 -8.63 -16.24
CA ARG A 121 4.93 -7.33 -16.50
C ARG A 121 6.36 -7.27 -15.97
N LEU A 122 6.61 -7.83 -14.79
CA LEU A 122 7.95 -7.87 -14.19
C LEU A 122 8.88 -8.76 -15.02
N LYS A 123 8.41 -9.92 -15.48
CA LYS A 123 9.16 -10.81 -16.38
C LYS A 123 9.44 -10.13 -17.72
N ALA A 124 8.45 -9.52 -18.34
CA ALA A 124 8.64 -8.76 -19.58
C ALA A 124 9.68 -7.64 -19.41
N PHE A 125 9.61 -6.92 -18.28
CA PHE A 125 10.59 -5.89 -17.97
C PHE A 125 12.00 -6.46 -17.74
N ALA A 126 12.13 -7.55 -16.99
CA ALA A 126 13.40 -8.22 -16.77
C ALA A 126 14.02 -8.77 -18.06
N ALA A 127 13.19 -9.37 -18.93
CA ALA A 127 13.61 -9.83 -20.25
C ALA A 127 14.10 -8.67 -21.12
N ALA A 128 13.45 -7.50 -21.07
CA ALA A 128 13.92 -6.29 -21.75
C ALA A 128 15.27 -5.77 -21.23
N GLN A 129 15.65 -6.12 -20.00
CA GLN A 129 16.99 -5.84 -19.44
C GLN A 129 18.01 -6.93 -19.78
N GLY A 130 17.63 -7.99 -20.50
CA GLY A 130 18.50 -9.13 -20.81
C GLY A 130 18.65 -10.12 -19.65
N ILE A 131 17.76 -10.11 -18.66
CA ILE A 131 17.72 -11.12 -17.59
C ILE A 131 16.93 -12.34 -18.08
N ASP A 132 17.47 -13.55 -17.94
CA ASP A 132 16.70 -14.78 -18.18
C ASP A 132 15.64 -14.95 -17.08
N THR A 133 14.38 -15.12 -17.49
CA THR A 133 13.22 -15.14 -16.58
C THR A 133 12.66 -16.55 -16.36
N LYS A 134 13.23 -17.58 -17.01
CA LYS A 134 12.81 -18.97 -16.86
C LYS A 134 13.10 -19.46 -15.45
N GLY A 135 12.07 -19.94 -14.75
CA GLY A 135 12.19 -20.50 -13.40
C GLY A 135 12.40 -19.49 -12.27
N MET A 136 12.47 -18.18 -12.55
CA MET A 136 12.64 -17.16 -11.50
C MET A 136 11.31 -16.73 -10.88
N ASP A 137 11.33 -16.57 -9.56
CA ASP A 137 10.21 -16.02 -8.79
C ASP A 137 10.21 -14.47 -8.75
N GLU A 138 9.07 -13.87 -8.38
CA GLU A 138 8.87 -12.41 -8.34
C GLU A 138 9.95 -11.70 -7.50
N GLN A 139 10.36 -12.30 -6.37
CA GLN A 139 11.38 -11.72 -5.49
C GLN A 139 12.76 -11.71 -6.14
N GLN A 140 13.15 -12.83 -6.77
CA GLN A 140 14.45 -12.96 -7.45
C GLN A 140 14.56 -11.96 -8.61
N LEU A 141 13.50 -11.81 -9.40
CA LEU A 141 13.45 -10.82 -10.48
C LEU A 141 13.60 -9.39 -9.97
N LYS A 142 12.91 -9.02 -8.87
CA LYS A 142 13.05 -7.70 -8.24
C LYS A 142 14.45 -7.45 -7.73
N GLU A 143 15.08 -8.46 -7.14
CA GLU A 143 16.44 -8.34 -6.62
C GLU A 143 17.45 -8.14 -7.75
N LYS A 144 17.37 -8.93 -8.82
CA LYS A 144 18.22 -8.76 -10.00
C LYS A 144 18.04 -7.39 -10.66
N LEU A 145 16.79 -6.94 -10.80
CA LEU A 145 16.50 -5.60 -11.33
C LEU A 145 17.03 -4.49 -10.41
N ARG A 146 16.93 -4.66 -9.09
CA ARG A 146 17.49 -3.73 -8.11
C ARG A 146 19.01 -3.70 -8.18
N GLN A 147 19.65 -4.84 -8.38
CA GLN A 147 21.09 -4.93 -8.59
C GLN A 147 21.51 -4.18 -9.86
N LEU A 148 20.86 -4.41 -11.00
CA LEU A 148 21.12 -3.65 -12.24
C LEU A 148 20.91 -2.15 -12.06
N HIS A 149 19.91 -1.74 -11.28
CA HIS A 149 19.69 -0.33 -10.97
C HIS A 149 20.83 0.28 -10.16
N ARG A 150 21.34 -0.44 -9.14
CA ARG A 150 22.50 -0.02 -8.34
C ARG A 150 23.77 0.06 -9.18
N GLU A 151 23.94 -0.84 -10.15
CA GLU A 151 25.05 -0.82 -11.11
C GLU A 151 24.90 0.26 -12.19
N GLY A 152 23.79 1.00 -12.23
CA GLY A 152 23.52 2.03 -13.25
C GLY A 152 23.22 1.47 -14.65
N LYS A 153 23.05 0.15 -14.78
CA LYS A 153 22.84 -0.55 -16.06
C LYS A 153 21.37 -0.76 -16.40
N LEU A 154 20.47 -0.39 -15.50
CA LEU A 154 19.03 -0.53 -15.72
C LEU A 154 18.56 0.49 -16.77
N LYS A 155 18.14 -0.01 -17.94
CA LYS A 155 17.48 0.80 -18.96
C LYS A 155 16.03 1.04 -18.52
N LEU A 156 15.74 2.27 -18.10
CA LEU A 156 14.36 2.66 -17.84
C LEU A 156 13.61 2.67 -19.18
N PRO A 157 12.39 2.11 -19.23
CA PRO A 157 11.59 2.24 -20.44
C PRO A 157 11.35 3.73 -20.66
N GLU A 158 11.59 4.22 -21.88
CA GLU A 158 11.30 5.60 -22.21
C GLU A 158 9.85 5.89 -21.81
N ARG A 159 9.68 6.83 -20.88
CA ARG A 159 8.36 7.32 -20.56
C ARG A 159 7.86 7.98 -21.84
N PRO A 160 6.71 7.55 -22.42
CA PRO A 160 6.19 8.22 -23.59
C PRO A 160 6.13 9.71 -23.25
N ALA A 161 6.84 10.51 -24.05
CA ALA A 161 6.83 11.96 -23.90
C ALA A 161 5.36 12.38 -23.82
N ALA A 162 5.01 13.17 -22.79
CA ALA A 162 3.66 13.69 -22.68
C ALA A 162 3.27 14.28 -24.05
N PRO A 163 2.07 14.00 -24.58
CA PRO A 163 1.69 14.53 -25.88
C PRO A 163 1.91 16.04 -25.84
N THR A 164 2.84 16.51 -26.66
CA THR A 164 3.10 17.94 -26.85
C THR A 164 1.75 18.54 -27.15
N ALA A 165 1.28 19.45 -26.29
CA ALA A 165 0.02 20.15 -26.51
C ALA A 165 0.04 20.70 -27.94
N PRO A 166 -1.02 20.50 -28.75
CA PRO A 166 -1.08 21.07 -30.08
C PRO A 166 -0.80 22.57 -29.95
N ALA A 167 0.13 23.07 -30.75
CA ALA A 167 0.47 24.48 -30.79
C ALA A 167 -0.83 25.31 -30.89
N PRO A 168 -0.95 26.42 -30.14
CA PRO A 168 -2.14 27.28 -30.24
C PRO A 168 -2.29 27.70 -31.70
N ALA A 169 -3.47 27.45 -32.27
CA ALA A 169 -3.81 27.84 -33.62
C ALA A 169 -3.54 29.35 -33.81
N PRO A 170 -2.95 29.78 -34.94
CA PRO A 170 -2.74 31.19 -35.21
C PRO A 170 -4.08 31.92 -35.19
N ALA A 171 -4.16 33.01 -34.43
CA ALA A 171 -5.34 33.86 -34.36
C ALA A 171 -5.71 34.37 -35.77
N PRO A 172 -7.02 34.41 -36.14
CA PRO A 172 -7.44 34.97 -37.40
C PRO A 172 -7.07 36.46 -37.45
N ALA A 173 -6.40 36.87 -38.52
CA ALA A 173 -6.02 38.25 -38.76
C ALA A 173 -7.28 39.15 -38.81
N PRO A 174 -7.24 40.38 -38.24
CA PRO A 174 -8.33 41.33 -38.39
C PRO A 174 -8.46 41.70 -39.87
N SER A 175 -9.64 41.48 -40.44
CA SER A 175 -9.99 41.99 -41.77
C SER A 175 -10.06 43.52 -41.72
N ALA A 176 -9.36 44.16 -42.65
CA ALA A 176 -9.44 45.60 -42.91
C ALA A 176 -10.65 45.94 -43.77
#